data_AF-A0A9D9RZW7-F1
#
_entry.id   AF-A0A9D9RZW7-F1
#
_cell.length_a   1.000
_cell.length_b   1.000
_cell.length_c   1.000
_cell.angle_alpha   90.00
_cell.angle_beta   90.00
_cell.angle_gamma   90.00
#
_symmetry.space_group_name_H-M   'P 1'
#
loop_
_entity.id
_entity.type
_entity.pdbx_description
1 polymer ?
#
loop_
_entity_poly.entity_id
_entity_poly.type
_entity_poly.pdbx_seq_one_letter_code
_entity_poly.pdbx_strand_id
1 'polypeptide(L)' 'MKGNFAAVALITIGAIALAVNLDLFELDLVGLIKKWWPLVLIVLGVGLFFTPDDGGKRS' A
#
# COMPACT_ATOMS: atom_id res chain seq x y z
N MET A 1 -3.98 7.95 -20.33
CA MET A 1 -2.79 7.07 -20.26
C MET A 1 -2.91 6.01 -19.14
N LYS A 2 -4.08 5.39 -18.95
CA LYS A 2 -4.41 4.56 -17.76
C LYS A 2 -4.16 3.05 -17.94
N GLY A 3 -3.80 2.60 -19.14
CA GLY A 3 -3.61 1.18 -19.45
C GLY A 3 -2.25 0.61 -19.06
N ASN A 4 -1.20 1.44 -18.94
CA ASN A 4 0.16 0.95 -18.72
C ASN A 4 0.53 0.78 -17.24
N PHE A 5 -0.19 1.45 -16.32
CA PHE A 5 0.16 1.42 -14.90
C PHE A 5 -0.04 0.02 -14.31
N ALA A 6 -1.14 -0.64 -14.63
CA ALA A 6 -1.40 -2.00 -14.16
C ALA A 6 -0.37 -3.00 -14.70
N ALA A 7 0.01 -2.89 -15.98
CA ALA A 7 1.03 -3.75 -16.58
C ALA A 7 2.41 -3.53 -15.95
N VAL A 8 2.82 -2.27 -15.75
CA VAL A 8 4.08 -1.92 -15.09
C VAL A 8 4.08 -2.40 -13.64
N ALA A 9 2.98 -2.22 -12.91
CA ALA A 9 2.84 -2.73 -11.55
C ALA A 9 2.97 -4.26 -11.50
N LEU A 10 2.31 -4.97 -12.42
CA LEU A 10 2.34 -6.44 -12.47
C LEU A 10 3.75 -6.97 -12.79
N ILE A 11 4.45 -6.35 -13.75
CA ILE A 11 5.83 -6.67 -14.10
C ILE A 11 6.76 -6.42 -12.90
N THR A 12 6.58 -5.28 -12.23
CA THR A 12 7.42 -4.91 -11.08
C THR A 12 7.23 -5.89 -9.92
N ILE A 13 5.98 -6.22 -9.59
CA ILE A 13 5.65 -7.20 -8.54
C ILE A 13 6.21 -8.58 -8.89
N GLY A 14 6.05 -9.02 -10.15
CA GLY A 14 6.57 -10.30 -10.62
C GLY A 14 8.11 -10.38 -10.58
N ALA A 15 8.79 -9.31 -10.98
CA ALA A 15 10.25 -9.24 -10.94
C ALA A 15 10.79 -9.31 -9.50
N ILE A 16 10.14 -8.61 -8.56
CA ILE A 16 10.48 -8.67 -7.14
C ILE A 16 10.26 -10.09 -6.61
N ALA A 17 9.10 -10.70 -6.88
CA ALA A 17 8.80 -12.07 -6.44
C ALA A 17 9.81 -13.10 -6.99
N LEU A 18 10.21 -12.96 -8.26
CA LEU A 18 11.22 -13.82 -8.88
C LEU A 18 12.59 -13.64 -8.21
N ALA A 19 13.01 -12.40 -7.94
CA ALA A 19 14.29 -12.14 -7.29
C ALA A 19 14.36 -12.73 -5.87
N VAL A 20 13.25 -12.71 -5.13
CA VAL A 20 13.13 -13.38 -3.82
C VAL A 20 13.21 -14.88 -3.96
N ASN A 21 12.52 -15.48 -4.94
CA ASN A 21 12.55 -16.92 -5.15
C ASN A 21 13.93 -17.44 -5.56
N LEU A 22 14.70 -16.61 -6.26
CA LEU A 22 16.09 -16.89 -6.64
C LEU A 22 17.11 -16.62 -5.51
N ASP A 23 16.63 -16.26 -4.31
CA ASP A 23 17.48 -15.93 -3.15
C ASP A 23 18.50 -14.82 -3.45
N LEU A 24 18.20 -13.94 -4.42
CA LEU A 24 19.07 -12.81 -4.75
C LEU A 24 19.08 -11.78 -3.62
N PHE A 25 17.98 -11.73 -2.83
CA PHE A 25 17.81 -10.89 -1.65
C PHE A 25 16.88 -11.59 -0.64
N GLU A 26 17.25 -11.63 0.64
CA GLU A 26 16.37 -12.05 1.74
C GLU A 26 15.30 -10.98 1.98
N LEU A 27 14.16 -11.09 1.30
CA LEU A 27 12.99 -10.26 1.61
C LEU A 27 12.10 -10.98 2.62
N ASP A 28 12.24 -10.60 3.88
CA ASP A 28 11.27 -10.97 4.91
C ASP A 28 9.97 -10.16 4.71
N LEU A 29 9.07 -10.68 3.86
CA LEU A 29 7.75 -10.12 3.61
C LEU A 29 6.94 -9.93 4.91
N VAL A 30 7.11 -10.84 5.87
CA VAL A 30 6.44 -10.79 7.17
C VAL A 30 7.02 -9.65 8.01
N GLY A 31 8.34 -9.53 8.06
CA GLY A 31 9.06 -8.42 8.69
C GLY A 31 8.70 -7.08 8.05
N LEU A 32 8.54 -7.02 6.74
CA LEU A 32 8.14 -5.81 6.03
C LEU A 32 6.69 -5.42 6.39
N ILE A 33 5.73 -6.33 6.33
CA ILE A 33 4.35 -6.05 6.75
C ILE A 33 4.32 -5.61 8.23
N LYS A 34 5.09 -6.27 9.10
CA LYS A 34 5.24 -5.89 10.52
C LYS A 34 5.97 -4.57 10.76
N LYS A 35 6.78 -4.08 9.81
CA LYS A 35 7.44 -2.77 9.91
C LYS A 35 6.52 -1.65 9.44
N TRP A 36 5.67 -1.93 8.45
CA TRP A 36 4.86 -0.93 7.76
C TRP A 36 3.40 -0.84 8.24
N TRP A 37 2.89 -1.79 9.04
CA TRP A 37 1.54 -1.67 9.64
C TRP A 37 1.25 -0.35 10.38
N PRO A 38 2.20 0.31 11.09
CA PRO A 38 1.90 1.55 11.79
C PRO A 38 1.53 2.68 10.82
N LEU A 39 2.08 2.66 9.61
CA LEU A 39 1.78 3.65 8.57
C LEU A 39 0.33 3.57 8.09
N VAL A 40 -0.25 2.36 8.03
CA VAL A 40 -1.67 2.19 7.70
C VAL A 40 -2.54 2.88 8.75
N LEU A 41 -2.23 2.72 10.05
CA LEU A 41 -2.96 3.40 11.11
C LEU A 41 -2.82 4.92 11.06
N ILE A 42 -1.63 5.43 10.72
CA ILE A 42 -1.40 6.87 10.54
C ILE A 42 -2.27 7.39 9.39
N VAL A 43 -2.26 6.72 8.23
CA VAL A 43 -3.07 7.10 7.07
C VAL A 43 -4.56 7.05 7.40
N LEU A 44 -5.00 6.03 8.13
CA LEU A 44 -6.39 5.93 8.59
C LEU A 44 -6.76 7.07 9.54
N GLY A 45 -5.92 7.36 10.54
CA GLY A 45 -6.13 8.48 11.46
C GLY A 45 -6.16 9.83 10.75
N VAL A 46 -5.24 10.05 9.80
CA VAL A 46 -5.23 11.24 8.95
C VAL A 46 -6.48 11.30 8.07
N GLY A 47 -6.88 10.18 7.47
CA GLY A 47 -8.10 10.08 6.67
C GLY A 47 -9.35 10.47 7.46
N LEU A 48 -9.43 10.08 8.73
CA LEU A 48 -10.53 10.48 9.62
C LEU A 48 -10.58 12.00 9.89
N PHE A 49 -9.45 12.70 9.91
CA PHE A 49 -9.43 14.17 9.98
C PHE A 49 -9.93 14.84 8.69
N PHE A 50 -9.76 14.17 7.55
CA PHE A 50 -10.23 14.65 6.26
C PHE A 50 -11.62 14.14 5.89
N THR A 51 -12.22 13.24 6.67
CA THR A 51 -13.64 12.91 6.58
C THR A 51 -14.42 14.19 6.92
N PRO A 52 -15.14 14.79 5.95
CA PRO A 52 -15.99 15.92 6.23
C PRO A 52 -17.02 15.50 7.27
N ASP A 53 -17.12 16.27 8.33
CA ASP A 53 -18.18 16.11 9.31
C ASP A 53 -19.51 16.40 8.59
N ASP A 54 -20.22 15.35 8.18
CA ASP A 54 -21.61 15.46 7.67
C ASP A 54 -22.59 15.89 8.81
N GLY A 55 -22.08 16.47 9.90
CA GLY A 55 -22.83 17.19 10.91
C GLY A 55 -23.23 18.59 10.43
N GLY A 56 -24.11 18.70 9.44
CA GLY A 56 -24.45 20.02 8.92
C GLY A 56 -25.58 20.16 7.90
N LYS A 57 -26.57 19.27 7.85
CA LYS A 57 -27.83 19.59 7.16
C LYS A 57 -28.96 19.76 8.17
N ARG A 58 -29.19 21.03 8.51
CA ARG A 58 -30.44 21.54 9.06
C ARG A 58 -31.61 21.05 8.21
N SER A 59 -32.60 20.42 8.83
CA SER A 59 -34.03 20.69 8.63
C SER A 59 -34.83 20.15 9.79
#